data_AF-A0A673HER5-F1
#
_entry.id   AF-A0A673HER5-F1
#
_cell.length_a   1.000
_cell.length_b   1.000
_cell.length_c   1.000
_cell.angle_alpha   90.00
_cell.angle_beta   90.00
_cell.angle_gamma   90.00
#
_symmetry.space_group_name_H-M   'P 1'
#
loop_
_entity.id
_entity.type
_entity.pdbx_description
1 polymer ?
#
loop_
_entity_poly.entity_id
_entity_poly.type
_entity_poly.pdbx_seq_one_letter_code
_entity_poly.pdbx_strand_id
1 'polypeptide(L)'
;WSLGCVLYELCTLRHPFEGSNLKQLVLRICRGRYSPVSQRYSSELHLLLHLLFKVSPRDRPSANSLLKRPLLQQKISKHLDTQLLEEEFSHTVLHRHTPAAPKATNNTGVYVCVCVCV
;
A
#
# COMPACT_ATOMS: atom_id res chain seq x y z
N TRP A 1 0.78 1.42 -5.20
CA TRP A 1 -0.33 0.51 -5.53
C TRP A 1 -0.45 -0.63 -4.53
N SER A 2 0.53 -1.54 -4.45
CA SER A 2 0.54 -2.66 -3.50
C SER A 2 0.28 -2.25 -2.03
N LEU A 3 0.86 -1.14 -1.57
CA LEU A 3 0.57 -0.58 -0.23
C LEU A 3 -0.93 -0.30 -0.01
N GLY A 4 -1.63 0.20 -1.04
CA GLY A 4 -3.07 0.41 -1.00
C GLY A 4 -3.85 -0.88 -0.84
N CYS A 5 -3.44 -1.96 -1.53
CA CYS A 5 -4.05 -3.28 -1.39
C CYS A 5 -3.91 -3.80 0.05
N VAL A 6 -2.70 -3.80 0.60
CA VAL A 6 -2.45 -4.24 1.98
C VAL A 6 -3.29 -3.41 2.97
N LEU A 7 -3.26 -2.08 2.84
CA LEU A 7 -4.04 -1.21 3.72
C LEU A 7 -5.55 -1.48 3.64
N TYR A 8 -6.07 -1.71 2.43
CA TYR A 8 -7.48 -2.04 2.22
C TYR A 8 -7.86 -3.40 2.83
N GLU A 9 -7.01 -4.41 2.64
CA GLU A 9 -7.20 -5.75 3.20
C GLU A 9 -7.20 -5.72 4.73
N LEU A 10 -6.33 -4.92 5.35
CA LEU A 10 -6.35 -4.73 6.81
C LEU A 10 -7.66 -4.11 7.32
N CYS A 11 -8.32 -3.28 6.49
CA CYS A 11 -9.56 -2.61 6.88
C CYS A 11 -10.82 -3.48 6.66
N THR A 12 -10.78 -4.34 5.64
CA THR A 12 -11.99 -5.03 5.13
C THR A 12 -11.92 -6.54 5.20
N LEU A 13 -10.72 -7.11 5.42
CA LEU A 13 -10.40 -8.53 5.30
C LEU A 13 -10.77 -9.11 3.92
N ARG A 14 -10.76 -8.25 2.89
CA ARG A 14 -11.13 -8.57 1.50
C ARG A 14 -10.20 -7.84 0.54
N HIS A 15 -10.07 -8.37 -0.68
CA HIS A 15 -9.31 -7.70 -1.72
C HIS A 15 -10.05 -6.48 -2.29
N PRO A 16 -9.34 -5.41 -2.68
CA PRO A 16 -9.97 -4.21 -3.27
C PRO A 16 -10.53 -4.46 -4.67
N PHE A 17 -9.89 -5.36 -5.43
CA PHE A 17 -10.27 -5.69 -6.81
C PHE A 17 -10.43 -7.20 -6.95
N GLU A 18 -11.61 -7.61 -7.38
CA GLU A 18 -11.96 -9.01 -7.66
C GLU A 18 -12.69 -9.10 -9.00
N GLY A 19 -12.54 -10.23 -9.68
CA GLY A 19 -13.22 -10.53 -10.93
C GLY A 19 -13.39 -12.03 -11.11
N SER A 20 -14.43 -12.45 -11.84
CA SER A 20 -14.71 -13.86 -12.12
C SER A 20 -13.69 -14.53 -13.04
N ASN A 21 -12.86 -13.72 -13.72
CA ASN A 21 -11.74 -14.17 -14.53
C ASN A 21 -10.69 -13.04 -14.62
N LEU A 22 -9.52 -13.37 -15.19
CA LEU A 22 -8.39 -12.44 -15.31
C LEU A 22 -8.76 -11.16 -16.09
N LYS A 23 -9.53 -11.27 -17.18
CA LYS A 23 -9.94 -10.11 -17.98
C LYS A 23 -10.79 -9.14 -17.17
N GLN A 24 -11.76 -9.65 -16.40
CA GLN A 24 -12.60 -8.83 -15.52
C GLN A 24 -11.78 -8.19 -14.39
N LEU A 25 -10.85 -8.95 -13.79
CA LEU A 25 -9.95 -8.43 -12.76
C LEU A 25 -9.09 -7.27 -13.30
N VAL A 26 -8.43 -7.45 -14.44
CA VAL A 26 -7.61 -6.40 -15.07
C VAL A 26 -8.47 -5.17 -15.39
N LEU A 27 -9.68 -5.34 -15.94
CA LEU A 27 -10.57 -4.21 -16.21
C LEU A 27 -10.98 -3.45 -14.93
N ARG A 28 -11.21 -4.14 -13.81
CA ARG A 28 -11.51 -3.51 -12.52
C ARG A 28 -10.32 -2.70 -12.00
N ILE A 29 -9.12 -3.27 -12.09
CA ILE A 29 -7.85 -2.63 -11.71
C ILE A 29 -7.60 -1.36 -12.55
N CYS A 30 -7.67 -1.47 -13.88
CA CYS A 30 -7.45 -0.34 -14.78
C CYS A 30 -8.49 0.78 -14.60
N ARG A 31 -9.70 0.46 -14.13
CA ARG A 31 -10.73 1.46 -13.81
C ARG A 31 -10.56 2.07 -12.42
N GLY A 32 -9.74 1.48 -11.54
CA GLY A 32 -9.54 1.94 -10.17
C GLY A 32 -10.81 1.94 -9.32
N ARG A 33 -11.82 1.13 -9.67
CA ARG A 33 -13.09 1.04 -8.93
C ARG A 33 -13.01 -0.08 -7.90
N TYR A 34 -13.02 0.30 -6.62
CA TYR A 34 -13.06 -0.59 -5.46
C TYR A 34 -14.25 -0.22 -4.57
N SER A 35 -14.72 -1.17 -3.75
CA SER A 35 -15.78 -0.87 -2.78
C SER A 35 -15.22 0.02 -1.66
N PRO A 36 -15.94 1.04 -1.19
CA PRO A 36 -15.45 1.87 -0.09
C PRO A 36 -15.33 1.05 1.20
N VAL A 37 -14.34 1.40 2.02
CA VAL A 37 -14.21 0.83 3.37
C VAL A 37 -15.33 1.34 4.28
N SER A 38 -15.52 0.70 5.44
CA SER A 38 -16.56 1.10 6.39
C SER A 38 -16.39 2.54 6.86
N GLN A 39 -17.50 3.28 6.94
CA GLN A 39 -17.53 4.68 7.39
C GLN A 39 -17.04 4.90 8.83
N ARG A 40 -16.88 3.82 9.62
CA ARG A 40 -16.29 3.86 10.97
C ARG A 40 -14.83 4.33 10.99
N TYR A 41 -14.14 4.23 9.87
CA TYR A 41 -12.76 4.67 9.76
C TYR A 41 -12.66 6.18 9.53
N SER A 42 -11.54 6.78 9.92
CA SER A 42 -11.32 8.22 9.75
C SER A 42 -11.33 8.65 8.28
N SER A 43 -11.69 9.90 8.02
CA SER A 43 -11.57 10.55 6.71
C SER A 43 -10.17 10.39 6.11
N GLU A 44 -9.15 10.45 6.96
CA GLU A 44 -7.75 10.41 6.56
C GLU A 44 -7.37 9.05 5.99
N LEU A 45 -7.94 7.97 6.54
CA LEU A 45 -7.74 6.63 5.99
C LEU A 45 -8.38 6.50 4.61
N HIS A 46 -9.60 7.03 4.45
CA HIS A 46 -10.28 7.06 3.15
C HIS A 46 -9.48 7.85 2.12
N LEU A 47 -8.92 9.00 2.52
CA LEU A 47 -8.06 9.82 1.68
C LEU A 47 -6.78 9.07 1.29
N LEU A 48 -6.12 8.38 2.22
CA LEU A 48 -4.93 7.58 1.94
C LEU A 48 -5.22 6.48 0.91
N LEU A 49 -6.31 5.72 1.09
CA LEU A 49 -6.72 4.70 0.12
C LEU A 49 -7.01 5.31 -1.27
N HIS A 50 -7.71 6.45 -1.30
CA HIS A 50 -8.01 7.15 -2.55
C HIS A 50 -6.74 7.58 -3.30
N LEU A 51 -5.72 8.07 -2.59
CA LEU A 51 -4.44 8.47 -3.17
C LEU A 51 -3.62 7.26 -3.65
N LEU A 52 -3.66 6.16 -2.89
CA LEU A 52 -2.90 4.94 -3.21
C LEU A 52 -3.47 4.16 -4.43
N PHE A 53 -4.77 4.33 -4.71
CA PHE A 53 -5.47 3.72 -5.84
C PHE A 53 -5.72 4.69 -7.01
N LYS A 54 -4.98 5.80 -7.12
CA LYS A 54 -4.97 6.60 -8.35
C LYS A 54 -4.46 5.76 -9.51
N VAL A 55 -5.28 5.63 -10.56
CA VAL A 55 -4.97 4.82 -11.75
C VAL A 55 -3.68 5.31 -12.39
N SER A 56 -3.59 6.62 -12.65
CA SER A 56 -2.36 7.27 -13.13
C SER A 56 -1.26 7.17 -12.06
N PRO A 57 -0.10 6.54 -12.37
CA PRO A 57 1.01 6.44 -11.44
C PRO A 57 1.58 7.81 -11.01
N ARG A 58 1.49 8.81 -11.88
CA ARG A 58 2.00 10.18 -11.62
C ARG A 58 1.19 10.91 -10.55
N ASP A 59 -0.08 10.56 -10.39
CA ASP A 59 -0.97 11.14 -9.39
C ASP A 59 -0.84 10.45 -8.03
N ARG A 60 -0.14 9.31 -7.97
CA ARG A 60 0.12 8.60 -6.72
C ARG A 60 1.27 9.32 -5.99
N PRO A 61 1.10 9.67 -4.71
CA PRO A 61 2.18 10.24 -3.94
C PRO A 61 3.32 9.24 -3.76
N SER A 62 4.56 9.73 -3.72
CA SER A 62 5.70 8.91 -3.32
C SER A 62 5.56 8.46 -1.86
N ALA A 63 6.25 7.37 -1.50
CA ALA A 63 6.30 6.89 -0.11
C ALA A 63 6.73 8.01 0.85
N ASN A 64 7.78 8.76 0.50
CA ASN A 64 8.28 9.87 1.30
C ASN A 64 7.22 10.99 1.47
N SER A 65 6.45 11.29 0.43
CA SER A 65 5.37 12.28 0.50
C SER A 65 4.22 11.82 1.40
N LEU A 66 3.90 10.53 1.40
CA LEU A 66 2.92 9.95 2.32
C LEU A 66 3.41 10.05 3.76
N LEU A 67 4.64 9.63 4.03
CA LEU A 67 5.23 9.59 5.36
C LEU A 67 5.35 10.97 6.01
N LYS A 68 5.43 12.06 5.22
CA LYS A 68 5.43 13.44 5.71
C LYS A 68 4.07 13.95 6.18
N ARG A 69 2.98 13.20 5.98
CA ARG A 69 1.64 13.60 6.46
C ARG A 69 1.59 13.62 7.98
N PRO A 70 0.94 14.61 8.61
CA PRO A 70 0.91 14.75 10.08
C PRO A 70 0.47 13.49 10.82
N LEU A 71 -0.57 12.81 10.32
CA LEU A 71 -1.08 11.58 10.93
C LEU A 71 -0.05 10.44 10.96
N LEU A 72 0.78 10.33 9.92
CA LEU A 72 1.82 9.31 9.85
C LEU A 72 3.03 9.75 10.67
N GLN A 73 3.46 11.01 10.57
CA GLN A 73 4.55 11.56 11.39
C GLN A 73 4.33 11.33 12.90
N GLN A 74 3.13 11.63 13.41
CA GLN A 74 2.78 11.41 14.82
C GLN A 74 2.83 9.95 15.26
N LYS A 75 2.62 9.00 14.34
CA LYS A 75 2.73 7.57 14.62
C LYS A 75 4.17 7.10 14.51
N ILE A 76 4.90 7.56 13.50
CA ILE A 76 6.29 7.16 13.26
C ILE A 76 7.17 7.62 14.43
N SER A 77 6.99 8.85 14.92
CA SER A 77 7.74 9.37 16.09
C SER A 77 7.52 8.58 17.39
N LYS A 78 6.52 7.69 17.44
CA LYS A 78 6.28 6.77 18.57
C LYS A 78 6.97 5.42 18.40
N HIS A 79 7.44 5.12 17.18
CA HIS A 79 7.99 3.81 16.81
C HIS A 79 9.44 3.89 16.30
N LEU A 80 9.93 5.07 15.96
CA LEU A 80 11.32 5.34 15.62
C LEU A 80 11.81 6.55 16.41
N ASP A 81 13.01 6.46 16.97
CA ASP A 81 13.72 7.61 17.53
C ASP A 81 14.00 8.65 16.45
N THR A 82 13.93 9.93 16.82
CA THR A 82 14.00 11.08 15.90
C THR A 82 15.27 11.09 15.04
N GLN A 83 16.40 10.60 15.56
CA GLN A 83 17.67 10.54 14.83
C GLN A 83 17.66 9.46 13.73
N LEU A 84 17.12 8.28 14.04
CA LEU A 84 16.90 7.19 13.08
C LEU A 84 15.86 7.56 12.01
N LEU A 85 14.89 8.40 12.36
CA LEU A 85 13.89 8.92 11.43
C LEU A 85 14.55 9.73 10.30
N GLU A 86 15.43 10.66 10.65
CA GLU A 86 16.10 11.51 9.65
C GLU A 86 17.04 10.69 8.76
N GLU A 87 17.73 9.71 9.32
CA GLU A 87 18.64 8.82 8.59
C GLU A 87 17.89 7.87 7.63
N GLU A 88 16.84 7.19 8.08
CA GLU A 88 16.10 6.21 7.28
C GLU A 88 15.23 6.83 6.18
N PHE A 89 14.73 8.07 6.38
CA PHE A 89 13.84 8.73 5.42
C PHE A 89 14.51 9.79 4.54
N SER A 90 15.80 10.10 4.76
CA SER A 90 16.56 11.01 3.91
C SER A 90 17.14 10.34 2.67
N HIS A 91 17.40 9.02 2.71
CA HIS A 91 17.94 8.26 1.59
C HIS A 91 16.87 7.31 1.00
N THR A 92 16.81 7.17 -0.33
CA THR A 92 15.91 6.24 -1.04
C THR A 92 16.22 4.75 -0.82
N VAL A 93 17.09 4.41 0.13
CA VAL A 93 17.58 3.07 0.42
C VAL A 93 17.30 2.75 1.89
N LEU A 94 16.28 1.94 2.16
CA LEU A 94 16.12 1.30 3.47
C LEU A 94 17.30 0.33 3.66
N HIS A 95 18.21 0.62 4.60
CA HIS A 95 19.33 -0.26 4.91
C HIS A 95 18.81 -1.50 5.64
N ARG A 96 18.64 -2.60 4.90
CA ARG A 96 18.27 -3.90 5.45
C ARG A 96 19.45 -4.50 6.22
N HIS A 97 19.40 -4.50 7.55
CA HIS A 97 20.05 -5.56 8.31
C HIS A 97 19.32 -6.88 7.99
N THR A 98 20.07 -7.86 7.45
CA THR A 98 19.51 -9.10 6.89
C THR A 98 19.70 -10.25 7.87
N PRO A 99 18.64 -10.81 8.48
CA PRO A 99 18.65 -12.19 8.94
C PRO A 99 18.20 -13.12 7.79
N ALA A 100 18.91 -14.23 7.64
CA ALA A 100 18.80 -15.18 6.53
C ALA A 100 17.37 -15.70 6.26
N ALA A 101 17.08 -15.93 4.97
CA ALA A 101 15.78 -16.37 4.46
C ALA A 101 15.54 -17.89 4.61
N PRO A 102 14.30 -18.33 4.90
CA PRO A 102 13.81 -19.66 4.55
C PRO A 102 12.93 -19.67 3.29
N LYS A 103 12.87 -20.84 2.66
CA LYS A 103 12.38 -21.14 1.30
C LYS A 103 10.87 -20.95 1.10
N ALA A 104 10.50 -20.62 -0.14
CA ALA A 104 9.15 -20.40 -0.63
C ALA A 104 8.32 -21.70 -0.75
N THR A 105 7.03 -21.63 -0.41
CA THR A 105 6.01 -22.63 -0.74
C THR A 105 4.77 -21.96 -1.38
N ASN A 106 4.46 -22.45 -2.58
CA ASN A 106 3.18 -22.70 -3.25
C ASN A 106 2.06 -21.63 -3.39
N ASN A 107 1.88 -21.26 -4.67
CA ASN A 107 0.61 -21.08 -5.42
C ASN A 107 -0.36 -19.91 -5.13
N THR A 108 0.03 -18.87 -4.39
CA THR A 108 -0.69 -17.59 -4.33
C THR A 108 -0.14 -16.50 -5.28
N GLY A 109 0.94 -16.82 -6.02
CA GLY A 109 1.76 -15.83 -6.72
C GLY A 109 1.17 -15.19 -7.98
N VAL A 110 0.16 -15.79 -8.61
CA VAL A 110 -0.39 -15.25 -9.88
C VAL A 110 -1.28 -14.02 -9.65
N TYR A 111 -1.99 -13.96 -8.52
CA TYR A 111 -2.88 -12.84 -8.19
C TYR A 111 -2.12 -11.58 -7.73
N VAL A 112 -0.98 -11.76 -7.06
CA VAL A 112 -0.14 -10.65 -6.60
C VAL A 112 0.66 -10.04 -7.76
N CYS A 113 1.05 -10.85 -8.76
CA CYS A 113 1.86 -10.40 -9.88
C CYS A 113 1.14 -9.32 -10.74
N VAL A 114 -0.18 -9.40 -10.88
CA VAL A 114 -0.96 -8.39 -11.62
C VAL A 114 -0.98 -7.03 -10.89
N CYS A 115 -0.93 -7.04 -9.55
CA CYS A 115 -0.92 -5.81 -8.74
C CYS A 115 0.42 -5.06 -8.75
N VAL A 116 1.50 -5.69 -9.22
CA VAL A 116 2.85 -5.08 -9.27
C VAL A 116 3.14 -4.49 -10.65
N CYS A 117 2.43 -4.91 -11.70
CA CYS A 117 2.66 -4.47 -13.08
C CYS A 117 1.81 -3.24 -13.53
N VAL A 118 1.10 -2.54 -12.63
CA VAL A 118 0.29 -1.34 -12.94
C VAL A 118 0.56 -0.15 -11.98
#